data_AF-A0A661KT37-F1
#
_entry.id   AF-A0A661KT37-F1
#
_cell.length_a   1.000
_cell.length_b   1.000
_cell.length_c   1.000
_cell.angle_alpha   90.00
_cell.angle_beta   90.00
_cell.angle_gamma   90.00
#
_symmetry.space_group_name_H-M   'P 1'
#
loop_
_entity.id
_entity.type
_entity.pdbx_description
1 polymer ?
#
loop_
_entity_poly.entity_id
_entity_poly.type
_entity_poly.pdbx_seq_one_letter_code
_entity_poly.pdbx_strand_id
1 'polypeptide(L)' 'MYELKIITHFAAAHRLKDFHGACENLHGHNWKIEVYVSGKRLGKDGLLCDFKLIKEKTEKVLKELDHTYLNELP' A
#
# COMPACT_ATOMS: atom_id res chain seq x y z
N MET A 1 -14.71 4.78 18.32
CA MET A 1 -14.22 4.11 17.10
C MET A 1 -12.71 3.98 17.26
N TYR A 2 -12.15 2.80 17.02
CA TYR A 2 -10.71 2.54 17.14
C TYR A 2 -10.11 2.35 15.76
N GLU A 3 -8.87 2.78 15.60
CA GLU A 3 -8.14 2.70 14.34
C GLU A 3 -6.67 2.42 14.61
N LEU A 4 -6.08 1.57 13.78
CA LEU A 4 -4.64 1.36 13.68
C LEU A 4 -4.19 1.78 12.28
N LYS A 5 -3.04 2.47 12.22
CA LYS A 5 -2.40 2.88 10.99
C LYS A 5 -0.99 2.33 10.93
N ILE A 6 -0.62 1.74 9.81
CA ILE A 6 0.78 1.54 9.44
C ILE A 6 1.11 2.40 8.22
N ILE A 7 2.36 2.85 8.15
CA ILE A 7 2.92 3.53 6.98
C ILE A 7 4.08 2.66 6.49
N THR A 8 4.10 2.38 5.20
CA THR A 8 5.18 1.66 4.52
C THR A 8 5.34 2.22 3.10
N HIS A 9 6.17 1.59 2.28
CA HIS A 9 6.41 2.01 0.91
C HIS A 9 6.77 0.84 -0.01
N PHE A 10 6.71 1.08 -1.32
CA PHE A 10 7.35 0.27 -2.36
C PHE A 10 7.85 1.19 -3.48
N ALA A 11 8.78 0.73 -4.31
CA ALA A 11 9.26 1.46 -5.47
C ALA A 11 8.75 0.82 -6.75
N ALA A 12 8.17 1.59 -7.68
CA ALA A 12 7.72 1.04 -8.96
C ALA A 12 7.68 2.09 -10.07
N ALA A 13 7.83 1.62 -11.30
CA ALA A 13 7.66 2.43 -12.49
C ALA A 13 6.21 2.39 -12.98
N HIS A 14 5.75 3.47 -13.61
CA HIS A 14 4.49 3.52 -14.32
C HIS A 14 4.48 4.59 -15.41
N ARG A 15 3.41 4.62 -16.20
CA ARG A 15 3.03 5.74 -17.04
C ARG A 15 1.51 5.85 -17.13
N LEU A 16 0.99 7.06 -17.36
CA LEU A 16 -0.41 7.26 -17.67
C LEU A 16 -0.62 7.16 -19.20
N LYS A 17 -1.82 6.79 -19.63
CA LYS A 17 -2.23 6.83 -21.05
C LYS A 17 -3.28 7.92 -21.21
N ASP A 18 -3.25 8.62 -22.34
CA ASP A 18 -4.23 9.66 -22.70
C ASP A 18 -4.33 10.79 -21.65
N PHE A 19 -3.20 11.09 -21.00
CA PHE A 19 -3.09 12.15 -19.99
C PHE A 19 -2.61 13.48 -20.58
N HIS A 20 -2.03 13.46 -21.79
CA HIS A 20 -1.52 14.62 -22.53
C HIS A 20 -0.57 15.50 -21.70
N GLY A 21 0.38 14.86 -21.01
CA GLY A 21 1.32 15.55 -20.12
C GLY A 21 2.54 14.69 -19.74
N ALA A 22 3.44 15.24 -18.96
CA ALA A 22 4.73 14.60 -18.63
C ALA A 22 4.61 13.20 -17.99
N CYS A 23 3.48 12.89 -17.34
CA CYS A 23 3.20 11.59 -16.73
C CYS A 23 2.91 10.46 -17.75
N GLU A 24 2.77 10.78 -19.05
CA GLU A 24 2.71 9.76 -20.11
C GLU A 24 4.08 9.16 -20.42
N ASN A 25 5.16 9.88 -20.09
CA ASN A 25 6.50 9.32 -20.16
C ASN A 25 6.66 8.23 -19.09
N LEU A 26 7.43 7.19 -19.41
CA LEU A 26 7.81 6.18 -18.42
C LEU A 26 8.63 6.85 -17.31
N HIS A 27 8.16 6.70 -16.08
CA HIS A 27 8.81 7.23 -14.88
C HIS A 27 8.50 6.34 -13.68
N GLY A 28 8.97 6.69 -12.49
CA GLY A 28 8.70 5.90 -11.29
C GLY A 28 8.71 6.73 -10.02
N HIS A 29 8.21 6.12 -8.95
CA HIS A 29 8.06 6.74 -7.64
C HIS A 29 8.43 5.78 -6.52
N ASN A 30 8.77 6.37 -5.37
CA ASN A 30 8.72 5.68 -4.08
C ASN A 30 7.32 5.90 -3.50
N TRP A 31 6.43 4.93 -3.73
CA TRP A 31 5.03 5.00 -3.34
C TRP A 31 4.91 4.85 -1.83
N LYS A 32 4.35 5.87 -1.17
CA LYS A 32 3.99 5.79 0.26
C LYS A 32 2.63 5.14 0.40
N ILE A 33 2.56 4.08 1.21
CA ILE A 33 1.33 3.32 1.45
C ILE A 33 0.92 3.46 2.90
N GLU A 34 -0.34 3.84 3.11
CA GLU A 34 -0.96 3.94 4.42
C GLU A 34 -2.06 2.89 4.52
N VAL A 35 -1.95 1.99 5.49
CA VAL A 35 -2.94 0.93 5.72
C VAL A 35 -3.64 1.19 7.03
N TYR A 36 -4.96 1.19 6.96
CA TYR A 36 -5.85 1.50 8.07
C TYR A 36 -6.68 0.26 8.43
N VAL A 37 -6.71 -0.06 9.72
CA VAL A 37 -7.59 -1.09 10.28
C VAL A 37 -8.50 -0.42 11.29
N SER A 38 -9.81 -0.42 11.02
CA SER A 38 -10.81 0.26 11.85
C SER A 38 -11.78 -0.73 12.49
N GLY A 39 -12.22 -0.46 13.72
CA GLY A 39 -13.24 -1.26 14.39
C GLY A 39 -14.00 -0.54 15.49
N LYS A 40 -15.19 -1.05 15.82
CA LYS A 40 -16.07 -0.46 16.85
C LYS A 40 -15.73 -0.93 18.27
N ARG A 41 -15.03 -2.05 18.42
CA ARG A 41 -14.72 -2.69 19.70
C ARG A 41 -13.30 -3.26 19.65
N LEU A 42 -12.70 -3.39 20.82
CA LEU A 42 -11.41 -4.05 21.01
C LEU A 42 -11.65 -5.52 21.41
N GLY A 43 -10.63 -6.35 21.21
CA GLY A 43 -10.57 -7.70 21.77
C GLY A 43 -10.50 -7.68 23.29
N LYS A 44 -10.61 -8.86 23.91
CA LYS A 44 -10.49 -9.01 25.38
C LYS A 44 -9.09 -8.65 25.89
N ASP A 45 -8.10 -8.74 25.02
CA ASP A 45 -6.72 -8.30 25.20
C ASP A 45 -6.53 -6.78 25.05
N GLY A 46 -7.59 -6.04 24.72
CA GLY A 46 -7.54 -4.59 24.51
C GLY A 46 -6.95 -4.18 23.16
N LEU A 47 -6.71 -5.12 22.25
CA LEU A 47 -6.14 -4.83 20.92
C LEU A 47 -7.24 -4.80 19.86
N LEU A 48 -7.07 -3.93 18.86
CA LEU A 48 -7.92 -3.97 17.66
C LEU A 48 -7.42 -5.05 16.68
N CYS A 49 -6.10 -5.12 16.48
CA CYS A 49 -5.40 -6.10 15.66
C CYS A 49 -3.90 -6.07 16.02
N ASP A 50 -3.18 -7.17 15.78
CA ASP A 50 -1.72 -7.22 15.92
C ASP A 50 -1.06 -6.47 14.75
N PHE A 51 -0.22 -5.47 15.05
CA PHE A 51 0.55 -4.75 14.05
C PHE A 51 1.44 -5.65 13.18
N LYS A 52 1.97 -6.75 13.73
CA LYS A 52 2.79 -7.71 12.98
C LYS A 52 1.96 -8.35 11.88
N LEU A 53 0.73 -8.76 12.19
CA LEU A 53 -0.19 -9.32 11.20
C LEU A 53 -0.52 -8.31 10.10
N ILE A 54 -0.80 -7.05 10.46
CA ILE A 54 -1.08 -5.99 9.47
C ILE A 54 0.12 -5.82 8.53
N LYS A 55 1.34 -5.76 9.07
CA LYS A 55 2.57 -5.64 8.29
C LYS A 55 2.79 -6.83 7.37
N GLU A 56 2.72 -8.07 7.87
CA GLU A 56 2.93 -9.28 7.08
C GLU A 56 1.93 -9.39 5.91
N LYS A 57 0.66 -9.08 6.16
CA LYS A 57 -0.37 -9.09 5.12
C LYS A 57 -0.15 -7.97 4.09
N THR A 58 0.23 -6.79 4.55
CA THR A 58 0.54 -5.65 3.68
C THR A 58 1.76 -5.96 2.82
N GLU A 59 2.86 -6.44 3.40
CA GLU A 59 4.09 -6.81 2.68
C GLU A 59 3.84 -7.87 1.62
N LYS A 60 2.97 -8.86 1.87
CA LYS A 60 2.64 -9.86 0.87
C LYS A 60 2.03 -9.24 -0.39
N VAL A 61 1.14 -8.25 -0.24
CA VAL A 61 0.55 -7.52 -1.37
C VAL A 61 1.59 -6.61 -2.02
N LEU A 62 2.35 -5.87 -1.21
CA LEU A 62 3.34 -4.91 -1.75
C LEU A 62 4.47 -5.59 -2.51
N LYS A 63 4.82 -6.84 -2.19
CA LYS A 63 5.82 -7.63 -2.95
C LYS A 63 5.42 -7.87 -4.40
N GLU A 64 4.12 -7.88 -4.71
CA GLU A 64 3.64 -8.01 -6.10
C GLU A 64 3.75 -6.68 -6.87
N LEU A 65 3.91 -5.56 -6.16
CA LEU A 65 4.02 -4.21 -6.72
C LEU A 65 5.47 -3.69 -6.75
N ASP A 66 6.26 -4.07 -5.76
CA ASP A 66 7.62 -3.57 -5.56
C ASP A 66 8.58 -4.01 -6.68
N HIS A 67 9.39 -3.07 -7.14
CA HIS A 67 10.32 -3.22 -8.27
C HIS A 67 9.65 -3.69 -9.59
N THR A 68 8.37 -3.38 -9.79
CA THR A 68 7.63 -3.74 -11.01
C THR A 68 7.33 -2.52 -11.90
N TYR A 69 6.85 -2.80 -13.11
CA TYR A 69 6.19 -1.82 -13.97
C TYR A 69 4.67 -1.98 -13.83
N LEU A 70 4.01 -1.03 -13.14
CA LEU A 70 2.62 -1.16 -12.71
C LEU A 70 1.62 -1.37 -13.85
N ASN A 71 1.93 -0.87 -15.05
CA ASN A 71 1.04 -0.99 -16.20
C ASN A 71 0.98 -2.40 -16.82
N GLU A 72 1.86 -3.32 -16.41
CA GLU A 72 1.89 -4.73 -16.85
C GLU A 72 1.26 -5.69 -15.83
N LEU A 73 0.85 -5.17 -14.67
CA LEU A 73 0.09 -5.95 -13.69
C LEU A 73 -1.35 -6.20 -14.21
N PRO A 74 -1.94 -7.38 -13.88
CA PRO A 74 -3.25 -7.79 -14.37
C PRO A 74 -4.43 -6.94 -13.82
#